data_AF-A0A9E1AZS1-F1
#
_entry.id   AF-A0A9E1AZS1-F1
#
_cell.length_a   1.000
_cell.length_b   1.000
_cell.length_c   1.000
_cell.angle_alpha   90.00
_cell.angle_beta   90.00
_cell.angle_gamma   90.00
#
_symmetry.space_group_name_H-M   'P 1'
#
loop_
_entity.id
_entity.type
_entity.pdbx_description
1 polymer ?
#
loop_
_entity_poly.entity_id
_entity_poly.type
_entity_poly.pdbx_seq_one_letter_code
_entity_poly.pdbx_strand_id
1 'polypeptide(L)' 'MKIITLCGSLKFKKEMIEIAEKMTLEGNCVLTPVYPVLENYKRTDRQFS' A
#
# COMPACT_ATOMS: atom_id res chain seq x y z
N MET A 1 6.90 -13.67 -13.56
CA MET A 1 6.44 -13.40 -12.19
C MET A 1 7.56 -12.74 -11.40
N LYS A 2 7.35 -11.52 -10.92
CA LYS A 2 8.27 -10.81 -10.00
C LYS A 2 7.66 -10.72 -8.61
N ILE A 3 8.51 -10.52 -7.59
CA ILE A 3 8.08 -10.15 -6.24
C ILE A 3 8.33 -8.66 -6.07
N ILE A 4 7.28 -7.89 -5.82
CA ILE A 4 7.33 -6.42 -5.78
C ILE A 4 6.78 -5.97 -4.43
N THR A 5 7.52 -5.13 -3.71
CA THR A 5 7.02 -4.49 -2.49
C THR A 5 6.55 -3.08 -2.83
N LEU A 6 5.25 -2.82 -2.68
CA LEU A 6 4.65 -1.51 -2.90
C LEU A 6 4.38 -0.83 -1.56
N CYS A 7 5.23 0.12 -1.20
CA CYS A 7 5.11 0.93 0.02
C CYS A 7 4.96 2.41 -0.34
N GLY A 8 4.38 3.18 0.56
CA GLY A 8 4.20 4.62 0.36
C GLY A 8 3.43 5.26 1.51
N SER A 9 3.17 6.56 1.37
CA SER A 9 2.36 7.31 2.31
C SER A 9 0.94 6.77 2.39
N LEU A 10 0.35 6.73 3.60
CA LEU A 10 -1.05 6.34 3.77
C LEU A 10 -2.03 7.33 3.12
N LYS A 11 -1.56 8.55 2.81
CA LYS A 11 -2.32 9.54 2.02
C LYS A 11 -2.72 9.00 0.65
N PHE A 12 -1.88 8.15 0.05
CA PHE A 12 -2.09 7.56 -1.29
C PHE A 12 -2.56 6.10 -1.22
N LYS A 13 -3.16 5.68 -0.09
CA LYS A 13 -3.62 4.31 0.11
C LYS A 13 -4.50 3.81 -1.04
N LYS A 14 -5.39 4.67 -1.56
CA LYS A 14 -6.32 4.28 -2.63
C LYS A 14 -5.57 4.00 -3.93
N GLU A 15 -4.68 4.90 -4.33
CA GLU A 15 -3.86 4.77 -5.53
C GLU A 15 -2.92 3.57 -5.43
N MET A 16 -2.33 3.33 -4.24
CA MET A 16 -1.49 2.16 -3.99
C MET A 16 -2.26 0.86 -4.16
N ILE A 17 -3.51 0.77 -3.69
CA ILE A 17 -4.36 -0.42 -3.87
C ILE A 17 -4.64 -0.65 -5.36
N GLU A 18 -5.05 0.39 -6.10
CA GLU A 18 -5.34 0.29 -7.53
C GLU A 18 -4.12 -0.15 -8.35
N ILE A 19 -2.92 0.33 -8.01
CA ILE A 19 -1.67 -0.07 -8.66
C ILE A 19 -1.30 -1.52 -8.30
N ALA A 20 -1.44 -1.90 -7.03
CA ALA A 20 -1.16 -3.27 -6.59
C ALA A 20 -2.05 -4.29 -7.31
N GLU A 21 -3.34 -3.98 -7.48
CA GLU A 21 -4.28 -4.82 -8.21
C GLU A 21 -3.87 -5.00 -9.68
N LYS A 22 -3.55 -3.89 -10.37
CA LYS A 22 -3.06 -3.94 -11.77
C LYS A 22 -1.81 -4.80 -11.90
N MET A 23 -0.82 -4.58 -11.03
CA MET A 23 0.43 -5.34 -11.03
C MET A 23 0.22 -6.83 -10.71
N THR A 24 -0.77 -7.14 -9.87
CA THR A 24 -1.15 -8.53 -9.54
C THR A 24 -1.78 -9.21 -10.76
N LEU A 25 -2.67 -8.52 -11.47
CA LEU A 25 -3.29 -9.02 -12.72
C LEU A 25 -2.27 -9.27 -13.84
N GLU A 26 -1.17 -8.53 -13.87
CA GLU A 26 -0.04 -8.76 -14.78
C GLU A 26 0.80 -10.01 -14.41
N GLY A 27 0.44 -10.73 -13.35
CA GLY A 27 1.12 -11.95 -12.92
C GLY A 27 2.33 -11.70 -12.01
N ASN A 28 2.34 -10.58 -11.26
CA ASN A 28 3.32 -10.31 -10.21
C ASN A 28 2.76 -10.64 -8.82
N CYS A 29 3.64 -11.04 -7.91
CA CYS A 29 3.32 -11.11 -6.49
C CYS A 29 3.63 -9.75 -5.85
N VAL A 30 2.59 -9.03 -5.41
CA VAL A 30 2.72 -7.69 -4.84
C VAL A 30 2.51 -7.75 -3.33
N LEU A 31 3.52 -7.32 -2.58
CA LEU A 31 3.48 -7.17 -1.13
C LEU A 31 3.16 -5.71 -0.79
N THR A 32 2.06 -5.49 -0.07
CA THR A 32 1.64 -4.17 0.38
C THR A 32 1.76 -4.05 1.90
N PRO A 33 1.96 -2.83 2.45
CA PRO A 33 1.95 -2.64 3.90
C PRO A 33 0.57 -2.94 4.47
N VAL A 34 0.55 -3.42 5.71
CA VAL A 34 -0.71 -3.58 6.45
C VAL A 34 -1.30 -2.20 6.70
N TYR A 35 -2.50 -1.96 6.17
CA TYR A 35 -3.21 -0.71 6.38
C TYR A 35 -3.90 -0.72 7.75
N PRO A 36 -3.86 0.40 8.50
CA PRO A 36 -4.62 0.50 9.74
C PRO A 36 -6.11 0.50 9.42
N VAL A 37 -6.87 -0.27 10.18
CA VAL A 37 -8.34 -0.38 10.06
C VAL A 37 -9.08 0.63 10.95
N LEU A 38 -8.40 1.17 11.97
CA LEU A 38 -8.93 2.22 12.83
C LEU A 38 -8.63 3.60 12.23
N GLU A 39 -9.66 4.42 12.09
CA GLU A 39 -9.54 5.80 11.58
C GLU A 39 -8.62 6.67 12.46
N ASN A 40 -8.71 6.50 13.78
CA ASN A 40 -7.99 7.32 14.77
C ASN A 40 -6.78 6.63 15.42
N TYR A 41 -6.15 5.68 14.71
CA TYR A 41 -4.90 5.09 15.20
C TYR A 41 -3.82 6.18 15.30
N LYS A 42 -3.22 6.39 16.47
CA LYS A 42 -2.10 7.33 16.66
C LYS A 42 -0.96 6.92 15.74
N ARG A 43 -0.66 7.78 14.75
CA ARG A 43 0.41 7.58 13.77
C ARG A 43 1.50 8.60 14.00
N THR A 44 2.73 8.24 13.64
CA THR A 44 3.82 9.21 13.59
C THR A 44 3.69 10.06 12.32
N ASP A 45 4.10 11.32 12.37
CA ASP A 45 4.05 12.25 11.21
C ASP A 45 4.71 11.68 9.95
N ARG A 46 5.72 10.81 10.12
CA ARG A 46 6.41 10.09 9.03
C ARG A 46 5.51 9.16 8.21
N GLN A 47 4.34 8.77 8.72
CA GLN A 47 3.39 7.91 8.02
C GLN A 47 2.37 8.70 7.19
N PHE A 48 2.32 10.02 7.36
CA PHE A 48 1.46 10.95 6.61
C PHE A 48 2.21 11.71 5.51
N SER A 49 3.54 11.77 5.58
CA SER A 49 4.43 12.31 4.56
C SER A 49 4.49 11.44 3.31
#